data_AF-K5ZNB0-F1
#
_entry.id   AF-K5ZNB0-F1
#
_cell.length_a   1.000
_cell.length_b   1.000
_cell.length_c   1.000
_cell.angle_alpha   90.00
_cell.angle_beta   90.00
_cell.angle_gamma   90.00
#
_symmetry.space_group_name_H-M   'P 1'
#
loop_
_entity.id
_entity.type
_entity.pdbx_description
1 polymer ?
#
loop_
_entity_poly.entity_id
_entity_poly.type
_entity_poly.pdbx_seq_one_letter_code
_entity_poly.pdbx_strand_id
1 'polypeptide(L)' 'MLFGGIIDNTGKNPTIIAFSEVFEQAFGFSFNGIYDRQSELFKRKPYNLTKTLDALKVVLIKEYKKRQAETLKNKDEKR' A
#
# COMPACT_ATOMS: atom_id res chain seq x y z
N MET A 1 -26.74 -15.05 17.46
CA MET A 1 -25.60 -14.84 16.53
C MET A 1 -25.51 -13.35 16.23
N LEU A 2 -24.55 -12.64 16.84
CA LEU A 2 -24.26 -11.22 16.59
C LEU A 2 -23.36 -11.08 15.34
N PHE A 3 -23.87 -11.51 14.18
CA PHE A 3 -23.20 -11.29 12.87
C PHE A 3 -23.83 -10.13 12.09
N GLY A 4 -24.75 -9.39 12.70
CA GLY A 4 -25.21 -8.12 12.14
C GLY A 4 -24.08 -7.11 12.30
N GLY A 5 -23.43 -6.73 11.20
CA GLY A 5 -22.51 -5.60 11.19
C GLY A 5 -23.17 -4.37 11.81
N ILE A 6 -22.37 -3.38 12.20
CA ILE A 6 -22.91 -2.11 12.69
C ILE A 6 -23.63 -1.45 11.52
N ILE A 7 -24.88 -1.05 11.72
CA ILE A 7 -25.74 -0.41 10.73
C ILE A 7 -26.08 0.99 11.27
N ASP A 8 -25.98 2.00 10.42
CA ASP A 8 -26.42 3.36 10.74
C ASP A 8 -27.95 3.41 10.91
N ASN A 9 -28.46 4.49 11.49
CA ASN A 9 -29.87 4.78 11.70
C ASN A 9 -30.71 4.74 10.40
N THR A 10 -30.04 4.80 9.25
CA THR A 10 -30.64 4.68 7.91
C THR A 10 -30.74 3.23 7.39
N GLY A 11 -30.29 2.23 8.16
CA GLY A 11 -30.31 0.83 7.75
C GLY A 11 -29.15 0.43 6.83
N LYS A 12 -28.13 1.28 6.66
CA LYS A 12 -26.94 1.04 5.82
C LYS A 12 -25.69 0.78 6.64
N ASN A 13 -24.74 0.04 6.08
CA ASN A 13 -23.42 -0.13 6.68
C ASN A 13 -22.69 1.24 6.70
N PRO A 14 -22.23 1.73 7.87
CA PRO A 14 -21.51 2.99 7.95
C PRO A 14 -20.22 2.91 7.15
N THR A 15 -19.82 4.04 6.58
CA THR A 15 -18.52 4.16 5.92
C THR A 15 -17.42 4.11 6.97
N ILE A 16 -16.21 3.71 6.55
CA ILE A 16 -15.02 3.69 7.42
C ILE A 16 -14.74 5.09 8.00
N ILE A 17 -15.07 6.15 7.26
CA ILE A 17 -14.96 7.54 7.69
C ILE A 17 -15.87 7.83 8.89
N ALA A 18 -17.14 7.42 8.81
CA ALA A 18 -18.09 7.60 9.91
C ALA A 18 -17.64 6.89 11.19
N PHE A 19 -17.03 5.70 11.07
CA PHE A 19 -16.41 5.05 12.23
C PHE A 19 -15.25 5.88 12.78
N SER A 20 -14.34 6.32 11.92
CA SER A 20 -13.18 7.12 12.33
C SER A 20 -13.60 8.36 13.10
N GLU A 21 -14.59 9.10 12.62
CA GLU A 21 -15.11 10.32 13.26
C GLU A 21 -15.67 10.03 14.66
N VAL A 22 -16.48 8.97 14.80
CA VAL A 22 -17.03 8.56 16.10
C VAL A 22 -15.93 8.11 17.06
N PHE A 23 -14.91 7.40 16.57
CA PHE A 23 -13.76 7.00 17.39
C PHE A 23 -12.93 8.21 17.86
N GLU A 24 -12.67 9.18 16.98
CA GLU A 24 -11.98 10.42 17.35
C GLU A 24 -12.74 11.17 18.44
N GLN A 25 -14.07 11.28 18.29
CA GLN A 25 -14.92 11.95 19.26
C GLN A 25 -14.98 11.20 20.60
N ALA A 26 -15.10 9.87 20.59
CA ALA A 26 -15.24 9.06 21.79
C ALA A 26 -13.97 9.06 22.66
N PHE A 27 -12.79 9.11 22.04
CA PHE A 27 -11.50 9.04 22.72
C PHE A 27 -10.75 10.38 22.78
N GLY A 28 -11.31 11.44 22.20
CA GLY A 28 -10.77 12.80 22.28
C GLY A 28 -9.42 12.99 21.59
N PHE A 29 -9.10 12.19 20.58
CA PHE A 29 -7.88 12.34 19.77
C PHE A 29 -8.26 12.43 18.30
N SER A 30 -7.51 13.19 17.48
CA SER A 30 -7.74 13.22 16.03
C SER A 30 -6.75 12.32 15.29
N PHE A 31 -7.24 11.48 14.36
CA PHE A 31 -6.38 10.68 13.48
C PHE A 31 -5.78 11.52 12.34
N ASN A 32 -6.26 12.75 12.12
CA ASN A 32 -5.81 13.67 11.08
C ASN A 32 -5.75 13.00 9.69
N GLY A 33 -6.89 12.45 9.27
CA GLY A 33 -7.03 11.68 8.03
C GLY A 33 -6.44 10.28 8.16
N ILE A 34 -7.31 9.27 8.33
CA ILE A 34 -6.91 7.85 8.35
C ILE A 34 -6.14 7.40 7.10
N TYR A 35 -6.21 8.17 6.01
CA TYR A 35 -5.52 7.93 4.74
C TYR A 35 -4.11 8.53 4.67
N ASP A 36 -3.75 9.48 5.55
CA ASP A 36 -2.42 10.12 5.58
C ASP A 36 -1.33 9.21 6.19
N ARG A 37 -1.76 8.07 6.76
CA ARG A 37 -0.92 7.18 7.56
C ARG A 37 -0.10 6.18 6.76
N GLN A 38 -0.15 6.18 5.43
CA GLN A 38 0.74 5.31 4.64
C GLN A 38 2.22 5.62 4.91
N SER A 39 2.56 6.92 4.93
CA SER A 39 3.90 7.41 5.32
C SER A 39 4.26 6.99 6.75
N GLU A 40 3.28 6.91 7.64
CA GLU A 40 3.46 6.58 9.05
C GLU A 40 3.57 5.08 9.31
N LEU A 41 2.97 4.26 8.45
CA LEU A 41 3.19 2.83 8.37
C LEU A 41 4.65 2.54 7.97
N PHE A 42 5.20 3.29 7.01
CA PHE A 42 6.62 3.21 6.64
C PHE A 42 7.55 3.71 7.75
N LYS A 43 7.16 4.75 8.51
CA LYS A 43 7.89 5.21 9.70
C LYS A 43 7.87 4.18 10.85
N ARG A 44 6.74 3.50 11.08
CA ARG A 44 6.60 2.46 12.14
C ARG A 44 7.38 1.18 11.85
N LYS A 45 7.62 0.86 10.58
CA LYS A 45 8.35 -0.33 10.15
C LYS A 45 9.40 0.07 9.09
N PRO A 46 10.54 0.66 9.51
CA PRO A 46 11.59 1.10 8.58
C PRO A 46 12.09 -0.02 7.66
N TYR A 47 12.00 -1.27 8.12
CA TYR A 47 12.33 -2.46 7.35
C TYR A 47 11.46 -2.68 6.10
N ASN A 48 10.23 -2.16 6.07
CA ASN A 48 9.37 -2.26 4.90
C ASN A 48 9.84 -1.33 3.78
N LEU A 49 10.38 -0.16 4.11
CA LEU A 49 10.96 0.75 3.11
C LEU A 49 12.20 0.14 2.46
N THR A 50 13.13 -0.39 3.26
CA THR A 50 14.32 -1.06 2.74
C THR A 50 13.96 -2.29 1.90
N LYS A 51 12.97 -3.09 2.34
CA LYS A 51 12.46 -4.22 1.56
C LYS A 51 11.85 -3.79 0.22
N THR A 52 11.07 -2.72 0.20
CA THR A 52 10.50 -2.17 -1.04
C THR A 52 11.61 -1.67 -1.97
N LEU A 53 12.62 -0.98 -1.43
CA LEU A 53 13.77 -0.52 -2.21
C LEU A 53 14.60 -1.69 -2.76
N ASP A 54 14.81 -2.74 -1.98
CA ASP A 54 15.50 -3.97 -2.42
C ASP A 54 14.71 -4.69 -3.52
N ALA A 55 13.39 -4.82 -3.36
CA ALA A 55 12.52 -5.39 -4.38
C ALA A 55 12.59 -4.58 -5.69
N LEU A 56 12.52 -3.25 -5.61
CA LEU A 56 12.67 -2.36 -6.76
C LEU A 56 14.03 -2.52 -7.45
N LYS A 57 15.11 -2.59 -6.67
CA LYS A 57 16.47 -2.83 -7.19
C LYS A 57 16.55 -4.15 -7.96
N VAL A 58 15.99 -5.23 -7.41
CA VAL A 58 15.95 -6.55 -8.07
C VAL A 58 15.18 -6.49 -9.39
N VAL A 59 14.03 -5.84 -9.40
CA VAL A 59 13.22 -5.67 -10.63
C VAL A 59 13.98 -4.88 -11.69
N LEU A 60 14.60 -3.76 -11.33
CA LEU A 60 15.37 -2.94 -12.27
C LEU A 60 16.55 -3.71 -12.87
N ILE A 61 17.30 -4.45 -12.05
CA ILE A 61 18.42 -5.27 -12.54
C ILE A 61 17.93 -6.37 -13.48
N LYS A 62 16.80 -7.02 -13.16
CA LYS A 62 16.21 -8.06 -14.00
C LYS A 62 15.82 -7.51 -15.37
N GLU A 63 15.14 -6.37 -15.40
CA GLU A 63 14.78 -5.68 -16.65
C GLU A 63 16.00 -5.24 -17.45
N TYR A 64 17.01 -4.68 -16.78
CA TYR A 64 18.27 -4.31 -17.44
C TYR A 64 18.95 -5.51 -18.11
N LYS A 65 19.11 -6.62 -17.38
CA LYS A 65 19.70 -7.85 -17.93
C LYS A 65 18.89 -8.41 -19.09
N LYS A 66 17.56 -8.37 -19.00
CA LYS A 66 16.65 -8.80 -20.07
C LYS A 66 16.88 -8.00 -21.35
N ARG A 67 16.93 -6.66 -21.25
CA ARG A 67 17.21 -5.77 -22.41
C ARG A 67 18.59 -6.00 -23.01
N GLN A 68 19.60 -6.24 -22.17
CA GLN A 68 20.95 -6.57 -22.65
C GLN A 68 20.96 -7.88 -23.44
N ALA A 69 20.28 -8.92 -22.94
CA ALA A 69 20.17 -10.22 -23.60
C ALA A 69 19.40 -10.13 -24.93
N GLU A 70 18.31 -9.36 -24.99
CA GLU A 70 17.58 -9.09 -26.23
C GLU A 70 18.45 -8.37 -27.27
N THR A 71 19.28 -7.41 -26.83
CA THR A 71 20.19 -6.66 -27.71
C THR A 71 21.31 -7.54 -28.27
N LEU A 72 21.80 -8.52 -27.50
CA LEU A 72 22.80 -9.49 -27.95
C LEU A 72 22.23 -10.44 -29.01
N LYS A 73 21.05 -11.03 -28.74
CA LYS A 73 20.35 -11.90 -29.71
C LYS A 73 20.10 -11.23 -31.06
N ASN A 74 19.64 -9.98 -31.04
CA ASN A 74 19.37 -9.20 -32.26
C ASN A 74 20.63 -8.86 -33.08
N LYS A 75 21.84 -8.95 -32.49
CA LYS A 75 23.11 -8.76 -33.21
C LYS A 75 23.62 -10.05 -33.81
N ASP A 76 23.42 -11.18 -33.12
CA ASP A 76 23.82 -12.51 -33.60
C ASP A 76 22.92 -12.98 -34.75
N GLU A 77 21.63 -12.63 -34.77
CA GLU A 77 20.72 -12.91 -35.90
C GLU A 77 20.99 -12.08 -37.16
N LYS A 78 21.76 -10.99 -37.05
CA LYS A 78 22.13 -10.11 -38.18
C LYS A 78 23.49 -10.43 -38.79
N ARG A 79 24.21 -11.43 -38.27
CA ARG A 79 25.49 -11.93 -38.80
C ARG A 79 25.26 -13.19 -39.61
#